data_AF-A0A7C0YK07-F1
#
_entry.id   AF-A0A7C0YK07-F1
#
_cell.length_a   1.000
_cell.length_b   1.000
_cell.length_c   1.000
_cell.angle_alpha   90.00
_cell.angle_beta   90.00
_cell.angle_gamma   90.00
#
_symmetry.space_group_name_H-M   'P 1'
#
loop_
_entity.id
_entity.type
_entity.pdbx_description
1 polymer ?
#
loop_
_entity_poly.entity_id
_entity_poly.type
_entity_poly.pdbx_seq_one_letter_code
_entity_poly.pdbx_strand_id
1 'polypeptide(L)' 'MSTQTAEKIYKEVKALRKETKTLRELVFLILRDPEGEYKNLFIKRILAKSRSKPQFTFTNKKDLLKQISS' A
#
# COMPACT_ATOMS: atom_id res chain seq x y z
N MET A 1 -45.36 9.98 15.09
CA MET A 1 -44.05 9.65 15.71
C MET A 1 -43.63 10.83 16.55
N SER A 2 -43.38 10.65 17.86
CA SER A 2 -42.95 11.78 18.70
C SER A 2 -41.55 12.24 18.28
N THR A 3 -41.31 13.55 18.36
CA THR A 3 -40.00 14.17 18.06
C THR A 3 -38.88 13.57 18.92
N GLN A 4 -39.20 13.23 20.17
CA GLN A 4 -38.31 12.59 21.13
C GLN A 4 -37.83 11.20 20.64
N THR A 5 -38.70 10.44 19.98
CA THR A 5 -38.33 9.13 19.39
C THR A 5 -37.42 9.33 18.17
N ALA A 6 -37.69 10.34 17.33
CA ALA A 6 -36.85 10.64 16.16
C ALA A 6 -35.44 11.10 16.55
N GLU A 7 -35.30 11.93 17.58
CA GLU A 7 -34.00 12.38 18.10
C GLU A 7 -33.19 11.22 18.69
N LYS A 8 -33.84 10.32 19.41
CA LYS A 8 -33.20 9.13 19.96
C LYS A 8 -32.67 8.22 18.85
N ILE A 9 -33.49 7.95 17.83
CA ILE A 9 -33.09 7.18 16.65
C ILE A 9 -31.92 7.84 15.93
N TYR A 10 -31.95 9.17 15.76
CA TYR A 10 -30.85 9.90 15.11
C TYR A 10 -29.52 9.76 15.88
N LYS A 11 -29.56 9.84 17.22
CA LYS A 11 -28.37 9.63 18.06
C LYS A 11 -27.81 8.23 17.91
N GLU A 12 -28.66 7.20 17.93
CA GLU A 12 -28.24 5.81 17.77
C GLU A 12 -27.66 5.55 16.38
N VAL A 13 -28.29 6.06 15.32
CA VAL A 13 -27.76 5.96 13.94
C VAL A 13 -26.41 6.68 13.82
N LYS A 14 -26.23 7.82 14.47
CA LYS A 14 -24.96 8.56 14.48
C LYS A 14 -23.85 7.78 15.20
N ALA A 15 -24.18 7.11 16.31
CA ALA A 15 -23.24 6.24 17.02
C ALA A 15 -22.83 5.04 16.17
N LEU A 16 -23.80 4.35 15.55
CA LEU A 16 -23.56 3.24 14.64
C LEU A 16 -22.69 3.63 13.43
N ARG A 17 -22.90 4.82 12.85
CA ARG A 17 -22.04 5.34 11.77
C ARG A 17 -20.61 5.57 12.21
N LYS A 18 -20.39 5.98 13.47
CA LYS A 18 -19.05 6.19 14.03
C LYS A 18 -18.34 4.85 14.23
N GLU A 19 -19.02 3.87 14.82
CA GLU A 19 -18.48 2.52 15.05
C GLU A 19 -18.15 1.81 13.74
N THR A 20 -19.05 1.85 12.77
CA THR A 20 -18.81 1.25 11.45
C THR A 20 -17.64 1.91 10.72
N LYS A 21 -17.44 3.23 10.85
CA LYS A 21 -16.24 3.91 10.34
C LYS A 21 -14.97 3.39 11.00
N THR A 22 -14.93 3.30 12.33
CA THR A 22 -13.77 2.80 13.08
C THR A 22 -13.44 1.35 12.71
N LEU A 23 -14.44 0.48 12.62
CA LEU A 23 -14.27 -0.92 12.21
C LEU A 23 -13.69 -1.02 10.79
N ARG A 24 -14.19 -0.19 9.87
CA ARG A 24 -13.67 -0.14 8.50
C ARG A 24 -12.21 0.28 8.46
N GLU A 25 -11.83 1.29 9.23
CA GLU A 25 -10.43 1.75 9.34
C GLU A 25 -9.52 0.68 9.93
N LEU A 26 -9.98 -0.06 10.95
CA LEU A 26 -9.25 -1.19 11.55
C LEU A 26 -9.01 -2.34 10.56
N VAL A 27 -10.03 -2.71 9.78
CA VAL A 27 -9.89 -3.75 8.75
C VAL A 27 -8.85 -3.35 7.70
N PHE A 28 -8.83 -2.08 7.28
CA PHE A 28 -7.84 -1.59 6.32
C PHE A 28 -6.43 -1.42 6.91
N LEU A 29 -6.31 -1.19 8.21
CA LEU A 29 -5.02 -1.21 8.92
C LEU A 29 -4.38 -2.60 8.89
N ILE A 30 -5.17 -3.67 9.02
CA ILE A 30 -4.70 -5.06 8.97
C ILE A 30 -4.31 -5.48 7.54
N LEU A 31 -4.93 -4.87 6.52
CA LEU A 31 -4.61 -5.11 5.11
C LEU A 31 -3.38 -4.34 4.60
N ARG A 32 -2.83 -3.41 5.39
CA ARG A 32 -1.55 -2.78 5.06
C ARG A 32 -0.44 -3.78 5.33
N ASP A 33 0.17 -4.25 4.25
CA ASP A 33 1.32 -5.14 4.28
C ASP A 33 2.43 -4.56 5.17
N PRO A 34 2.78 -5.20 6.30
CA PRO A 34 3.86 -4.75 7.18
C PRO A 34 5.24 -4.85 6.53
N GLU A 35 5.41 -5.67 5.48
CA GLU A 35 6.64 -5.76 4.69
C GLU A 35 6.70 -4.73 3.55
N GLY A 36 5.64 -3.93 3.36
CA GLY A 36 5.72 -2.63 2.73
C GLY A 36 5.18 -2.60 1.30
N GLU A 37 4.18 -1.73 1.13
CA GLU A 37 3.89 -1.16 -0.18
C GLU A 37 5.18 -0.52 -0.73
N TYR A 38 5.76 -1.12 -1.76
CA TYR A 38 6.89 -0.52 -2.46
C TYR A 38 6.53 0.91 -2.83
N LYS A 39 7.36 1.88 -2.42
CA LYS A 39 7.16 3.28 -2.80
C LYS A 39 6.87 3.35 -4.30
N ASN A 40 5.78 4.00 -4.70
CA ASN A 40 5.40 4.09 -6.12
C ASN A 40 6.56 4.56 -7.03
N LEU A 41 7.44 5.42 -6.52
CA LEU A 41 8.66 5.85 -7.20
C LEU A 41 9.66 4.71 -7.44
N PHE A 42 9.83 3.81 -6.47
CA PHE A 42 10.67 2.62 -6.62
C PHE A 42 10.12 1.71 -7.71
N ILE A 43 8.82 1.38 -7.67
CA ILE A 43 8.16 0.54 -8.69
C ILE A 43 8.37 1.14 -10.09
N LYS A 44 8.08 2.44 -10.26
CA LYS A 44 8.26 3.13 -11.54
C LYS A 44 9.71 3.08 -12.04
N ARG A 45 10.69 3.29 -11.15
CA ARG A 45 12.12 3.23 -11.50
C ARG A 45 12.55 1.84 -11.95
N ILE A 46 12.14 0.79 -11.23
CA ILE A 46 12.49 -0.58 -11.57
C ILE A 46 11.85 -1.01 -12.89
N LEU A 47 10.56 -0.71 -13.09
CA LEU A 47 9.88 -1.00 -14.35
C LEU A 47 10.48 -0.26 -15.55
N ALA A 48 10.88 1.00 -15.38
CA ALA A 48 11.57 1.74 -16.42
C ALA A 48 12.93 1.10 -16.77
N LYS A 49 13.67 0.65 -15.76
CA LYS A 49 14.97 -0.02 -15.96
C LYS A 49 14.84 -1.41 -16.55
N SER A 50 13.84 -2.21 -16.17
CA SER A 50 13.66 -3.56 -16.71
C SER A 50 13.29 -3.58 -18.19
N ARG A 51 12.63 -2.53 -18.70
CA ARG A 51 12.31 -2.35 -20.11
C ARG A 51 13.44 -1.69 -20.91
N SER A 52 14.44 -1.13 -20.23
CA SER A 52 15.57 -0.48 -20.89
C SER A 52 16.59 -1.50 -21.39
N LYS A 53 17.34 -1.16 -22.45
CA LYS A 53 18.42 -2.01 -22.94
C LYS A 53 19.48 -2.17 -21.84
N PRO A 54 19.88 -3.40 -21.49
CA PRO A 54 20.88 -3.61 -20.46
C PRO A 54 22.20 -2.96 -20.90
N GLN A 55 22.77 -2.15 -20.01
CA GLN A 55 24.05 -1.48 -20.24
C GLN A 55 25.22 -2.47 -20.15
N PHE A 56 25.07 -3.50 -19.32
CA PHE A 56 26.04 -4.56 -19.15
C PHE A 56 25.33 -5.90 -19.24
N THR A 57 25.92 -6.81 -19.99
CA THR A 57 25.49 -8.19 -20.09
C THR A 57 26.69 -9.06 -19.74
N PHE A 58 26.54 -9.91 -18.74
CA PHE A 58 27.61 -10.80 -18.30
C PHE A 58 27.21 -12.23 -18.65
N THR A 59 28.01 -12.88 -19.50
CA THR A 59 27.79 -14.26 -19.91
C THR A 59 28.64 -15.25 -19.09
N ASN A 60 29.60 -14.74 -18.31
CA ASN A 60 30.44 -15.55 -17.43
C ASN A 60 30.77 -14.82 -16.13
N LYS A 61 31.19 -15.61 -15.13
CA LYS A 61 31.52 -15.15 -13.79
C LYS A 61 32.68 -14.15 -13.76
N LYS A 62 33.70 -14.34 -14.60
CA LYS A 62 34.90 -13.49 -14.60
C LYS A 62 34.56 -12.06 -15.02
N ASP A 63 33.75 -11.91 -16.07
CA ASP A 63 33.33 -10.61 -16.60
C ASP A 63 32.47 -9.84 -15.60
N LEU A 64 31.59 -10.54 -14.89
CA LEU A 64 30.80 -9.94 -13.79
C LEU A 64 31.72 -9.43 -12.68
N LEU A 65 32.64 -10.28 -12.21
CA LEU A 65 33.50 -9.94 -11.07
C LEU A 65 34.43 -8.76 -11.36
N LYS A 66 34.94 -8.64 -12.59
CA LYS A 66 35.76 -7.51 -13.01
C LYS A 66 35.06 -6.15 -12.83
N GLN A 67 33.74 -6.12 -13.06
CA GLN A 67 32.95 -4.91 -12.90
C GLN A 67 32.64 -4.58 -11.43
N ILE A 68 32.54 -5.57 -10.56
CA ILE A 68 32.23 -5.40 -9.13
C ILE A 68 33.48 -5.02 -8.33
N SER A 69 34.65 -5.51 -8.74
CA SER A 69 35.92 -5.30 -8.03
C SER A 69 36.63 -3.98 -8.37
N SER A 70 36.04 -3.14 -9.23
CA SER A 70 36.57 -1.81 -9.59
C SER A 70 35.92 -0.72 -8.75
#